data_AF-A0A1G7L6M7-F1
#
_entry.id   AF-A0A1G7L6M7-F1
#
_cell.length_a   1.000
_cell.length_b   1.000
_cell.length_c   1.000
_cell.angle_alpha   90.00
_cell.angle_beta   90.00
_cell.angle_gamma   90.00
#
_symmetry.space_group_name_H-M   'P 1'
#
loop_
_entity.id
_entity.type
_entity.pdbx_description
1 polymer ?
#
loop_
_entity_poly.entity_id
_entity_poly.type
_entity_poly.pdbx_seq_one_letter_code
_entity_poly.pdbx_strand_id
1 'polypeptide(L)'
;MSDRERADLGFGDALDDFDPAEWAPAPRAPRPRPAAEETRQAAEKLGFRSREARAVPTPAPAPAAPEPAAPPQGGAGGRVQRRRRTGRNAQLNLKARPETIAAYTAIADAQGWGLGETLERAVELLERTYGKG
;
A
#
# COMPACT_ATOMS: atom_id res chain seq x y z
N MET A 1 -14.08 33.74 34.81
CA MET A 1 -14.12 33.50 33.35
C MET A 1 -15.58 33.49 32.98
N SER A 2 -16.05 34.52 32.28
CA SER A 2 -17.46 34.66 31.93
C SER A 2 -17.77 33.67 30.80
N ASP A 3 -18.66 32.72 31.05
CA ASP A 3 -19.16 31.82 30.02
C ASP A 3 -19.83 32.65 28.92
N ARG A 4 -19.30 32.56 27.70
CA ARG A 4 -19.99 33.09 26.51
C ARG A 4 -21.20 32.22 26.30
N GLU A 5 -22.36 32.76 26.63
CA GLU A 5 -23.66 32.19 26.29
C GLU A 5 -23.70 31.98 24.77
N ARG A 6 -23.68 30.72 24.34
CA ARG A 6 -23.71 30.37 22.91
C ARG A 6 -25.15 30.53 22.44
N ALA A 7 -25.32 31.16 21.28
CA ALA A 7 -26.63 31.29 20.66
C ALA A 7 -27.28 29.90 20.51
N ASP A 8 -28.54 29.78 20.93
CA ASP A 8 -29.32 28.57 20.78
C ASP A 8 -29.60 28.33 19.28
N LEU A 9 -29.18 27.15 18.81
CA LEU A 9 -29.28 26.74 17.41
C LEU A 9 -30.52 25.87 17.15
N GLY A 10 -31.43 25.74 18.13
CA GLY A 10 -32.67 24.97 18.00
C GLY A 10 -32.47 23.46 18.06
N PHE A 11 -31.36 23.00 18.65
CA PHE A 11 -31.05 21.58 18.85
C PHE A 11 -31.17 21.15 20.33
N GLY A 12 -31.50 22.07 21.25
CA GLY A 12 -31.62 21.80 22.69
C GLY A 12 -32.63 20.70 22.99
N ASP A 13 -33.87 20.85 22.51
CA ASP A 13 -34.95 19.87 22.73
C ASP A 13 -34.62 18.49 22.15
N ALA A 14 -33.87 18.42 21.04
CA ALA A 14 -33.46 17.16 20.41
C ALA A 14 -32.29 16.46 21.13
N LEU A 15 -31.55 17.17 21.98
CA LEU A 15 -30.49 16.61 22.81
C LEU A 15 -31.04 15.95 24.08
N ASP A 16 -32.19 16.41 24.58
CA ASP A 16 -32.84 15.83 25.76
C ASP A 16 -33.40 14.43 25.46
N ASP A 17 -33.81 14.17 24.22
CA ASP A 17 -34.28 12.87 23.73
C ASP A 17 -33.15 12.01 23.10
N PHE A 18 -31.90 12.49 23.07
CA PHE A 18 -30.78 11.77 22.47
C PHE A 18 -30.22 10.72 23.42
N ASP A 19 -30.39 9.44 23.10
CA ASP A 19 -29.76 8.32 23.82
C ASP A 19 -28.52 7.79 23.05
N PRO A 20 -27.29 8.06 23.52
CA PRO A 20 -26.07 7.51 22.91
C PRO A 20 -26.01 5.97 22.94
N ALA A 21 -26.75 5.32 23.85
CA ALA A 21 -26.75 3.87 23.99
C ALA A 21 -27.50 3.18 22.85
N GLU A 22 -28.41 3.88 22.15
CA GLU A 22 -29.06 3.35 20.93
C GLU A 22 -28.06 3.08 19.80
N TRP A 23 -26.92 3.78 19.79
CA TRP A 23 -25.86 3.58 18.82
C TRP A 23 -24.84 2.52 19.24
N ALA A 24 -25.03 1.87 20.40
CA ALA A 24 -24.16 0.79 20.81
C ALA A 24 -24.28 -0.39 19.83
N PRO A 25 -23.15 -0.93 19.32
CA PRO A 25 -23.21 -2.06 18.41
C PRO A 25 -23.82 -3.25 19.14
N ALA A 26 -24.87 -3.83 18.55
CA ALA A 26 -25.48 -5.04 19.10
C ALA A 26 -24.42 -6.15 19.28
N PRO A 27 -24.51 -6.95 20.35
CA PRO A 27 -23.58 -8.04 20.61
C PRO A 27 -23.53 -8.97 19.40
N ARG A 28 -22.34 -9.06 18.80
CA ARG A 28 -22.15 -9.75 17.52
C ARG A 28 -22.11 -11.25 17.75
N ALA A 29 -23.23 -11.93 17.50
CA ALA A 29 -23.22 -13.38 17.38
C ALA A 29 -22.27 -13.81 16.23
N PRO A 30 -21.46 -14.87 16.42
CA PRO A 30 -20.61 -15.38 15.36
C PRO A 30 -21.49 -15.86 14.22
N ARG A 31 -21.51 -15.11 13.10
CA ARG A 31 -22.19 -15.53 11.89
C ARG A 31 -21.37 -16.65 11.27
N PRO A 32 -21.99 -17.77 10.86
CA PRO A 32 -21.27 -18.81 10.13
C PRO A 32 -20.69 -18.18 8.87
N ARG A 33 -19.39 -18.40 8.65
CA ARG A 33 -18.74 -17.97 7.43
C ARG A 33 -19.35 -18.77 6.28
N PRO A 34 -19.82 -18.13 5.19
CA PRO A 34 -20.31 -18.85 4.02
C PRO A 34 -19.20 -19.76 3.49
N ALA A 35 -19.60 -20.88 2.88
CA ALA A 35 -18.63 -21.81 2.32
C ALA A 35 -17.78 -21.08 1.26
N ALA A 36 -16.51 -21.48 1.13
CA ALA A 36 -15.60 -20.86 0.16
C ALA A 36 -16.15 -20.92 -1.28
N GLU A 37 -16.84 -22.01 -1.61
CA GLU A 37 -17.49 -22.20 -2.91
C GLU A 37 -18.66 -21.25 -3.13
N GLU A 38 -19.50 -21.01 -2.12
CA GLU A 38 -20.61 -20.05 -2.21
C GLU A 38 -20.10 -18.62 -2.44
N THR A 39 -19.01 -18.28 -1.74
CA THR A 39 -18.33 -16.99 -1.88
C THR A 39 -17.76 -16.82 -3.29
N ARG A 40 -17.15 -17.89 -3.84
CA ARG A 40 -16.60 -17.90 -5.19
C ARG A 40 -17.69 -17.76 -6.25
N GLN A 41 -18.79 -18.50 -6.13
CA GLN A 41 -19.91 -18.41 -7.06
C GLN A 41 -20.56 -17.02 -7.06
N ALA A 42 -20.69 -16.39 -5.90
CA ALA A 42 -21.20 -15.02 -5.79
C ALA A 42 -20.27 -14.01 -6.49
N ALA A 43 -18.95 -14.15 -6.30
CA ALA A 43 -17.96 -13.32 -6.98
C ALA A 43 -18.00 -13.48 -8.51
N GLU A 44 -18.10 -14.72 -9.00
CA GLU A 44 -18.19 -15.02 -10.43
C GLU A 44 -19.46 -14.44 -11.08
N LYS A 45 -20.62 -14.55 -10.42
CA LYS A 45 -21.89 -13.95 -10.88
C LYS A 45 -21.80 -12.42 -11.02
N LEU A 46 -21.04 -11.77 -10.14
CA LEU A 46 -20.82 -10.33 -10.15
C LEU A 46 -19.64 -9.90 -11.04
N GLY A 47 -19.05 -10.82 -11.80
CA GLY A 47 -17.94 -10.52 -12.73
C GLY A 47 -16.57 -10.39 -12.07
N PHE A 48 -16.45 -10.68 -10.77
CA PHE A 48 -15.17 -10.72 -10.06
C PHE A 48 -14.49 -12.05 -10.32
N ARG A 49 -13.72 -12.12 -11.42
CA ARG A 49 -12.86 -13.27 -11.72
C ARG A 49 -11.51 -13.13 -11.00
N SER A 50 -11.13 -14.13 -10.21
CA SER A 50 -9.80 -14.19 -9.60
C SER A 50 -8.72 -14.25 -10.69
N ARG A 51 -7.63 -13.51 -10.49
CA ARG A 51 -6.44 -13.51 -11.37
C ARG A 51 -5.31 -14.40 -10.84
N GLU A 52 -5.53 -15.08 -9.72
CA GLU A 52 -4.52 -15.99 -9.19
C GLU A 52 -4.43 -17.24 -10.06
N ALA A 53 -3.20 -17.61 -10.42
CA ALA A 53 -2.95 -18.88 -11.09
C ALA A 53 -3.41 -20.01 -10.16
N ARG A 54 -4.31 -20.87 -10.66
CA ARG A 54 -4.82 -22.04 -9.95
C ARG A 54 -3.63 -22.85 -9.43
N ALA A 55 -3.45 -22.88 -8.10
CA ALA A 55 -2.45 -23.72 -7.47
C ALA A 55 -2.74 -25.18 -7.85
N VAL A 56 -1.91 -25.73 -8.73
CA VAL A 56 -1.85 -27.18 -8.98
C VAL A 56 -1.32 -27.81 -7.69
N PRO A 57 -1.94 -28.88 -7.17
CA PRO A 57 -1.53 -29.47 -5.89
C PRO A 57 -0.15 -30.09 -6.04
N THR A 58 0.83 -29.56 -5.29
CA THR A 58 2.15 -30.15 -5.12
C THR A 58 2.02 -31.46 -4.31
N PRO A 59 2.53 -32.63 -4.78
CA PRO A 59 2.61 -33.82 -3.95
C PRO A 59 3.65 -33.66 -2.83
N ALA A 60 3.40 -34.33 -1.71
CA ALA A 60 4.13 -34.25 -0.43
C ALA A 60 5.64 -34.62 -0.52
N PRO A 61 6.46 -34.21 0.47
CA PRO A 61 7.90 -34.01 0.30
C PRO A 61 8.75 -35.27 0.58
N ALA A 62 9.85 -35.43 -0.14
CA ALA A 62 10.94 -36.38 0.13
C ALA A 62 12.30 -35.63 0.17
N PRO A 63 13.32 -36.14 0.90
CA PRO A 63 14.32 -35.31 1.57
C PRO A 63 15.52 -34.89 0.71
N ALA A 64 16.16 -33.83 1.18
CA ALA A 64 17.33 -33.07 0.70
C ALA A 64 18.39 -33.79 -0.15
N ALA A 65 18.72 -33.18 -1.30
CA ALA A 65 20.08 -32.94 -1.80
C ALA A 65 20.05 -31.87 -2.92
N PRO A 66 21.16 -31.17 -3.21
CA PRO A 66 21.17 -29.76 -3.64
C PRO A 66 21.01 -29.59 -5.16
N GLU A 67 20.16 -28.66 -5.59
CA GLU A 67 20.01 -28.31 -7.00
C GLU A 67 19.55 -26.85 -7.17
N PRO A 68 19.66 -26.28 -8.39
CA PRO A 68 20.56 -25.20 -8.73
C PRO A 68 19.82 -23.87 -8.92
N ALA A 69 20.60 -22.83 -9.20
CA ALA A 69 20.18 -21.45 -9.45
C ALA A 69 18.79 -21.32 -10.09
N ALA A 70 17.87 -20.69 -9.36
CA ALA A 70 16.56 -20.33 -9.86
C ALA A 70 16.68 -19.37 -11.06
N PRO A 71 15.89 -19.57 -12.14
CA PRO A 71 15.91 -18.71 -13.32
C PRO A 71 15.34 -17.31 -13.03
N PRO A 72 15.79 -16.28 -13.78
CA PRO A 72 15.39 -14.89 -13.56
C PRO A 72 13.91 -14.71 -13.91
N GLN A 73 13.10 -14.30 -12.93
CA GLN A 73 11.70 -13.92 -13.14
C GLN A 73 11.64 -12.54 -13.82
N GLY A 74 11.85 -12.54 -15.14
CA GLY A 74 11.56 -11.43 -16.03
C GLY A 74 10.15 -11.55 -16.60
N GLY A 75 9.14 -11.12 -15.83
CA GLY A 75 7.78 -10.91 -16.33
C GLY A 75 7.67 -9.54 -16.98
N ALA A 76 7.25 -9.51 -18.25
CA ALA A 76 7.12 -8.32 -19.08
C ALA A 76 6.46 -7.13 -18.34
N GLY A 77 7.20 -6.02 -18.23
CA GLY A 77 6.73 -4.73 -17.71
C GLY A 77 6.76 -4.54 -16.19
N GLY A 78 7.24 -5.52 -15.42
CA GLY A 78 7.32 -5.44 -13.96
C GLY A 78 8.43 -4.48 -13.50
N ARG A 79 8.07 -3.24 -13.12
CA ARG A 79 8.96 -2.40 -12.31
C ARG A 79 9.38 -3.22 -11.09
N VAL A 80 10.67 -3.51 -10.98
CA VAL A 80 11.24 -4.28 -9.87
C VAL A 80 10.76 -3.64 -8.57
N GLN A 81 10.04 -4.40 -7.74
CA GLN A 81 9.47 -3.89 -6.50
C GLN A 81 10.60 -3.58 -5.51
N ARG A 82 11.09 -2.34 -5.52
CA ARG A 82 12.21 -1.89 -4.67
C ARG A 82 11.72 -1.50 -3.27
N ARG A 83 11.22 -2.47 -2.50
CA ARG A 83 10.86 -2.26 -1.09
C ARG A 83 12.03 -2.62 -0.19
N ARG A 84 12.72 -1.60 0.33
CA ARG A 84 13.79 -1.73 1.34
C ARG A 84 13.41 -0.89 2.57
N ARG A 85 13.73 -1.34 3.77
CA ARG A 85 13.60 -0.53 5.00
C ARG A 85 14.83 0.37 5.11
N THR A 86 14.71 1.64 4.74
CA THR A 86 15.86 2.55 4.60
C THR A 86 15.76 3.83 5.44
N GLY A 87 14.79 3.92 6.37
CA GLY A 87 14.60 5.10 7.22
C GLY A 87 14.03 6.36 6.54
N ARG A 88 13.74 6.31 5.23
CA ARG A 88 13.11 7.42 4.48
C ARG A 88 11.65 7.57 4.87
N ASN A 89 11.37 8.52 5.77
CA ASN A 89 10.04 8.74 6.38
C ASN A 89 9.38 10.07 5.97
N ALA A 90 10.12 11.00 5.38
CA ALA A 90 9.62 12.29 4.91
C ALA A 90 9.33 12.23 3.40
N GLN A 91 8.21 12.83 2.98
CA GLN A 91 7.83 12.92 1.58
C GLN A 91 8.31 14.25 0.97
N LEU A 92 8.97 14.17 -0.19
CA LEU A 92 9.29 15.33 -1.01
C LEU A 92 8.28 15.42 -2.17
N ASN A 93 7.39 16.42 -2.12
CA ASN A 93 6.43 16.66 -3.20
C ASN A 93 7.04 17.57 -4.26
N LEU A 94 7.49 16.98 -5.37
CA LEU A 94 8.06 17.70 -6.50
C LEU A 94 7.28 17.41 -7.77
N LYS A 95 7.01 18.46 -8.55
CA LYS A 95 6.55 18.31 -9.94
C LYS A 95 7.76 18.38 -10.86
N ALA A 96 7.88 17.40 -11.74
CA ALA A 96 8.94 17.32 -12.73
C ALA A 96 8.35 17.02 -14.11
N ARG A 97 9.10 17.34 -15.17
CA ARG A 97 8.70 16.99 -16.53
C ARG A 97 8.76 15.46 -16.74
N PRO A 98 7.94 14.88 -17.63
CA PRO A 98 7.97 13.44 -17.88
C PRO A 98 9.36 12.91 -18.27
N GLU A 99 10.12 13.68 -19.04
CA GLU A 99 11.45 13.32 -19.50
C GLU A 99 12.44 13.24 -18.34
N THR A 100 12.34 14.18 -17.39
CA THR A 100 13.16 14.19 -16.17
C THR A 100 12.85 12.97 -15.30
N ILE A 101 11.58 12.61 -15.16
CA ILE A 101 11.16 11.42 -14.40
C ILE A 101 11.68 10.14 -15.05
N ALA A 102 11.61 10.04 -16.38
CA ALA A 102 12.12 8.90 -17.13
C ALA A 102 13.64 8.76 -16.96
N ALA A 103 14.40 9.84 -17.14
CA ALA A 103 15.85 9.84 -16.95
C ALA A 103 16.24 9.46 -15.52
N TYR A 104 15.54 10.01 -14.53
CA TYR A 104 15.77 9.71 -13.12
C TYR A 104 15.54 8.22 -12.79
N THR A 105 14.46 7.66 -13.32
CA THR A 105 14.11 6.25 -13.12
C THR A 105 15.13 5.33 -13.83
N ALA A 106 15.55 5.68 -15.05
CA ALA A 106 16.54 4.91 -15.80
C ALA A 106 17.91 4.86 -15.08
N ILE A 107 18.35 5.97 -14.47
CA ILE A 107 19.57 6.01 -13.66
C ILE A 107 19.45 5.08 -12.45
N ALA A 108 18.33 5.14 -11.74
CA ALA A 108 18.08 4.28 -10.60
C ALA A 108 18.07 2.78 -10.99
N ASP A 109 17.50 2.46 -12.15
CA ASP A 109 17.44 1.09 -12.67
C ASP A 109 18.82 0.57 -13.09
N ALA A 110 19.58 1.38 -13.83
CA ALA A 110 20.93 1.03 -14.28
C ALA A 110 21.88 0.75 -13.10
N GLN A 111 21.71 1.45 -11.98
CA GLN A 111 22.53 1.29 -10.78
C GLN A 111 21.93 0.31 -9.76
N GLY A 112 20.71 -0.18 -9.99
CA GLY A 112 19.99 -1.03 -9.03
C GLY A 112 19.48 -0.30 -7.77
N TRP A 113 19.52 1.03 -7.72
CA TRP A 113 19.21 1.84 -6.53
C TRP A 113 17.73 2.12 -6.32
N GLY A 114 17.27 2.19 -5.07
CA GLY A 114 15.94 2.73 -4.79
C GLY A 114 15.77 4.19 -5.29
N LEU A 115 14.54 4.62 -5.61
CA LEU A 115 14.29 6.02 -5.98
C LEU A 115 14.69 6.98 -4.83
N GLY A 116 14.54 6.59 -3.57
CA GLY A 116 15.01 7.43 -2.46
C GLY A 116 16.54 7.55 -2.40
N GLU A 117 17.24 6.45 -2.67
CA GLU A 117 18.71 6.39 -2.70
C GLU A 117 19.29 7.20 -3.86
N THR A 118 18.62 7.12 -5.02
CA THR A 118 19.01 7.89 -6.20
C THR A 118 18.92 9.40 -5.92
N LEU A 119 17.95 9.83 -5.12
CA LEU A 119 17.80 11.24 -4.73
C LEU A 119 18.95 11.68 -3.83
N GLU A 120 19.32 10.87 -2.84
CA GLU A 120 20.44 11.12 -1.92
C GLU A 120 21.76 11.29 -2.71
N ARG A 121 22.01 10.41 -3.68
CA ARG A 121 23.18 10.51 -4.58
C ARG A 121 23.14 11.73 -5.47
N ALA A 122 21.96 12.08 -5.99
CA ALA A 122 21.80 13.28 -6.80
C ALA A 122 22.11 14.55 -5.98
N VAL A 123 21.66 14.63 -4.73
CA VAL A 123 21.96 15.75 -3.83
C VAL A 123 23.46 15.85 -3.56
N GLU A 124 24.12 14.73 -3.23
CA GLU A 124 25.58 14.69 -3.04
C GLU A 124 26.34 15.19 -4.28
N LEU A 125 25.90 14.80 -5.48
CA LEU A 125 26.50 15.27 -6.73
C LEU A 125 26.26 16.77 -6.96
N LEU A 126 25.06 17.27 -6.66
CA LEU A 126 24.72 18.69 -6.77
C LEU A 126 25.55 19.53 -5.80
N GLU A 127 25.74 19.07 -4.55
CA GLU A 127 26.61 19.73 -3.58
C GLU A 127 28.06 19.75 -4.01
N ARG A 128 28.58 18.64 -4.56
CA ARG A 128 29.96 18.62 -5.09
C ARG A 128 30.16 19.57 -6.27
N THR A 129 29.13 19.74 -7.10
CA THR A 129 29.22 20.52 -8.34
C THR A 129 28.94 22.01 -8.12
N TYR A 130 28.00 22.33 -7.23
CA TYR A 130 27.45 23.68 -7.04
C TYR A 130 27.51 24.16 -5.58
N GLY A 131 27.94 23.31 -4.65
CA GLY A 131 28.16 23.70 -3.26
C GLY A 131 29.27 24.74 -3.22
N LYS A 132 28.88 25.97 -2.87
CA LYS A 132 29.84 27.01 -2.51
C LYS A 132 30.55 26.54 -1.24
N GLY A 133 31.85 26.27 -1.34
CA GLY A 133 32.74 26.24 -0.17
C GLY A 133 32.73 27.58 0.55
#